data_AF-A0A067GK18-F1
#
_entry.id   AF-A0A067GK18-F1
#
_cell.length_a   1.000
_cell.length_b   1.000
_cell.length_c   1.000
_cell.angle_alpha   90.00
_cell.angle_beta   90.00
_cell.angle_gamma   90.00
#
_symmetry.space_group_name_H-M   'P 1'
#
loop_
_entity.id
_entity.type
_entity.pdbx_description
1 polymer ?
#
loop_
_entity_poly.entity_id
_entity_poly.type
_entity_poly.pdbx_seq_one_letter_code
_entity_poly.pdbx_strand_id
1 'polypeptide(L)' 'MVNCMLMISADLENLTNLQPQGGCDDPNFSYFFKLKCGCGELSQKETCVSLAETLPTQGGKGTTNLIQK' A
#
# COMPACT_ATOMS: atom_id res chain seq x y z
N MET A 1 16.78 -2.93 2.36
CA MET A 1 15.34 -2.65 2.25
C MET A 1 14.64 -3.65 3.16
N VAL A 2 13.77 -3.18 4.05
CA VAL A 2 13.00 -4.05 4.97
C VAL A 2 11.61 -4.22 4.37
N ASN A 3 11.08 -5.44 4.40
CA ASN A 3 9.70 -5.70 3.99
C ASN A 3 8.76 -5.48 5.18
N CYS A 4 7.74 -4.66 5.01
CA CYS A 4 6.71 -4.40 6.00
C CYS A 4 5.43 -5.15 5.59
N MET A 5 4.95 -6.06 6.45
CA MET A 5 3.73 -6.84 6.20
C MET A 5 2.52 -6.19 6.89
N LEU A 6 1.46 -5.94 6.12
CA LEU A 6 0.16 -5.52 6.65
C LEU A 6 -0.62 -6.74 7.13
N MET A 7 -1.08 -6.73 8.38
CA MET A 7 -1.95 -7.75 8.95
C MET A 7 -3.24 -7.09 9.44
N ILE A 8 -4.38 -7.70 9.14
CA ILE A 8 -5.70 -7.25 9.59
C ILE A 8 -6.31 -8.27 10.54
N SER A 9 -7.16 -7.81 11.44
CA SER A 9 -7.94 -8.66 12.35
C SER A 9 -9.32 -8.04 12.51
N ALA A 10 -10.36 -8.87 12.46
CA ALA A 10 -11.74 -8.45 12.56
C ALA A 10 -12.58 -9.61 13.09
N ASP A 11 -13.64 -9.29 13.83
CA ASP A 11 -14.66 -10.26 14.21
C ASP A 11 -15.65 -10.43 13.05
N LEU A 12 -15.79 -11.66 12.56
CA LEU A 12 -16.62 -11.99 11.42
C LEU A 12 -17.76 -12.91 11.88
N GLU A 13 -19.01 -12.50 11.66
CA GLU A 13 -20.18 -13.32 11.94
C GLU A 13 -20.81 -13.80 10.62
N ASN A 14 -20.87 -15.12 10.43
CA ASN A 14 -21.36 -15.76 9.19
C ASN A 14 -20.66 -15.27 7.90
N LEU A 15 -19.45 -14.73 8.03
CA LEU A 15 -18.62 -14.24 6.93
C LEU A 15 -17.27 -14.96 6.90
N THR A 16 -16.73 -15.15 5.71
CA THR A 16 -15.40 -15.74 5.45
C THR A 16 -14.79 -15.07 4.22
N ASN A 17 -13.52 -15.35 3.93
CA ASN A 17 -12.78 -14.84 2.77
C ASN A 17 -12.82 -13.31 2.64
N LEU A 18 -12.58 -12.60 3.75
CA LEU A 18 -12.42 -11.14 3.72
C LEU A 18 -11.14 -10.80 2.94
N GLN A 19 -11.33 -10.29 1.72
CA GLN A 19 -10.26 -9.84 0.82
C GLN A 19 -10.80 -8.75 -0.10
N PRO A 20 -9.93 -8.00 -0.79
CA PRO A 20 -10.36 -7.12 -1.88
C PRO A 20 -11.18 -7.87 -2.95
N GLN A 21 -12.03 -7.16 -3.69
CA GLN A 21 -12.95 -7.78 -4.66
C GLN A 21 -12.23 -8.61 -5.73
N GLY A 22 -11.07 -8.15 -6.24
CA GLY A 22 -10.21 -8.92 -7.15
C GLY A 22 -9.12 -9.75 -6.46
N GLY A 23 -9.18 -9.94 -5.14
CA GLY A 23 -8.12 -10.55 -4.34
C GLY A 23 -6.97 -9.59 -4.02
N CYS A 24 -5.94 -10.08 -3.34
CA CYS A 24 -4.80 -9.23 -2.93
C CYS A 24 -4.01 -8.65 -4.13
N ASP A 25 -4.11 -9.28 -5.29
CA ASP A 25 -3.46 -8.85 -6.54
C ASP A 25 -4.36 -7.93 -7.39
N ASP A 26 -5.50 -7.47 -6.86
CA ASP A 26 -6.38 -6.54 -7.57
C ASP A 26 -5.62 -5.23 -7.86
N PRO A 27 -5.38 -4.89 -9.15
CA PRO A 27 -4.65 -3.69 -9.52
C PRO A 27 -5.37 -2.42 -9.05
N ASN A 28 -6.70 -2.46 -8.93
CA ASN A 28 -7.54 -1.31 -8.65
C ASN A 28 -7.84 -1.14 -7.16
N PHE A 29 -7.35 -2.02 -6.29
CA PHE A 29 -7.56 -1.86 -4.85
C PHE A 29 -6.67 -0.73 -4.31
N SER A 30 -7.30 0.25 -3.66
CA SER A 30 -6.63 1.41 -3.08
C SER A 30 -6.22 1.13 -1.64
N TYR A 31 -4.92 1.01 -1.42
CA TYR A 31 -4.35 0.96 -0.08
C TYR A 31 -4.10 2.38 0.45
N PHE A 32 -4.63 2.71 1.62
CA PHE A 32 -4.41 3.99 2.27
C PHE A 32 -3.44 3.84 3.44
N PHE A 33 -2.29 4.51 3.36
CA PHE A 33 -1.25 4.44 4.38
C PHE A 33 -0.91 5.82 4.94
N LYS A 34 -0.63 5.88 6.24
CA LYS A 34 0.17 6.97 6.83
C LYS A 34 1.63 6.55 6.80
N LEU A 35 2.44 7.33 6.12
CA LEU A 35 3.84 7.01 5.86
C LEU A 35 4.75 7.78 6.82
N LYS A 36 5.83 7.14 7.26
CA LYS A 36 6.88 7.76 8.06
C LYS A 36 8.18 7.84 7.27
N CYS A 37 8.73 9.04 7.13
CA CYS A 37 10.03 9.25 6.50
C CYS A 37 11.17 8.83 7.45
N GLY A 38 12.35 8.54 6.90
CA GLY A 38 13.56 8.23 7.68
C GLY A 38 13.98 9.34 8.65
N CYS A 39 13.57 10.59 8.40
CA CYS A 39 13.77 11.72 9.33
C CYS A 39 12.80 11.72 10.53
N GLY A 40 11.77 10.88 10.52
CA GLY A 40 10.77 10.78 11.58
C GLY A 40 9.43 11.46 11.30
N GLU A 41 9.32 12.24 10.21
CA GLU A 41 8.08 12.92 9.82
C GLU A 41 7.00 11.94 9.37
N LEU A 42 5.76 12.14 9.85
CA LEU A 42 4.58 11.40 9.43
C LEU A 42 3.78 12.20 8.41
N SER A 43 3.24 11.55 7.39
CA SER A 43 2.38 12.19 6.41
C SER A 43 1.16 12.84 7.08
N GLN A 44 0.87 14.11 6.74
CA GLN A 44 -0.26 14.85 7.33
C GLN A 44 -1.61 14.23 6.96
N LYS A 45 -1.70 13.62 5.78
CA LYS A 45 -2.87 12.91 5.25
C LYS A 45 -2.46 11.49 4.87
N GLU A 46 -3.47 10.64 4.74
CA GLU A 46 -3.30 9.30 4.18
C GLU A 46 -2.92 9.42 2.71
N THR A 47 -1.95 8.61 2.31
CA THR A 47 -1.53 8.49 0.92
C THR A 47 -2.14 7.22 0.34
N CYS A 48 -2.78 7.37 -0.82
CA CYS A 48 -3.31 6.25 -1.60
C CYS A 48 -2.18 5.59 -2.39
N VAL A 49 -2.13 4.27 -2.38
CA VAL A 49 -1.21 3.44 -3.15
C VAL A 49 -2.03 2.33 -3.81
N SER A 50 -1.89 2.15 -5.12
CA SER A 50 -2.56 1.07 -5.87
C SER A 50 -1.52 0.25 -6.62
N LEU A 51 -1.85 -1.02 -6.90
CA LEU A 51 -0.98 -1.90 -7.69
C LEU A 51 -0.98 -1.50 -9.19
N ALA A 52 -2.06 -0.86 -9.67
CA ALA A 52 -2.15 -0.31 -11.02
C ALA A 52 -1.15 0.82 -11.27
N GLU A 53 -0.87 1.65 -10.26
CA GLU A 53 0.07 2.76 -10.38
C GLU A 53 1.50 2.23 -10.46
N THR A 54 2.18 2.48 -11.57
CA THR A 54 3.57 2.07 -11.77
C THR A 54 4.37 3.25 -12.29
N LEU A 55 5.32 3.73 -11.49
CA LEU A 55 6.18 4.88 -11.79
C LEU A 55 7.63 4.43 -11.93
N PRO A 56 8.41 5.01 -12.86
CA PRO A 56 9.84 4.72 -12.96
C PRO A 56 10.58 5.28 -11.74
N THR A 57 11.43 4.46 -11.12
CA THR A 57 12.28 4.93 -10.01
C THR A 57 13.31 5.94 -10.50
N GLN A 58 13.58 6.96 -9.68
CA GLN A 58 14.65 7.94 -9.95
C GLN A 58 16.01 7.23 -9.90
N GLY A 59 16.50 6.82 -11.07
CA GLY A 59 17.73 6.01 -11.21
C GLY A 59 17.61 4.80 -12.14
N GLY A 60 16.41 4.52 -12.69
CA GLY A 60 16.22 3.56 -13.78
C GLY A 60 16.33 2.08 -13.40
N LYS A 61 16.42 1.74 -12.11
CA LYS A 61 16.62 0.37 -11.60
C LYS A 61 15.35 -0.31 -11.10
N GLY A 62 14.21 0.00 -11.73
CA GLY A 62 12.92 -0.63 -11.42
C GLY A 62 11.77 0.35 -11.40
N THR A 63 10.60 -0.18 -11.05
CA THR A 63 9.35 0.57 -10.89
C THR A 63 8.93 0.62 -9.42
N THR A 64 8.15 1.64 -9.05
CA THR A 64 7.53 1.80 -7.73
C THR A 64 6.11 2.28 -7.89
N ASN A 65 5.24 1.99 -6.93
CA ASN A 65 3.84 2.38 -6.98
C ASN A 65 3.59 3.79 -6.41
N LEU A 66 4.55 4.36 -5.69
CA LEU A 66 4.46 5.70 -5.11
C LEU A 66 5.84 6.37 -5.05
N ILE A 67 5.89 7.67 -5.38
CA ILE A 67 7.03 8.56 -5.13
C ILE A 67 6.47 9.83 -4.47
N GLN A 68 6.86 10.09 -3.22
CA GLN A 68 6.50 11.29 -2.48
C GLN A 68 7.78 12.02 -2.07
N LYS A 69 7.84 13.32 -2.36
CA LYS A 69 8.97 14.20 -2.03
C LYS A 69 8.71 14.96 -0.73
#